data_AF-A0AAD1U7M0-F1
#
_entry.id   AF-A0AAD1U7M0-F1
#
_cell.length_a   1.000
_cell.length_b   1.000
_cell.length_c   1.000
_cell.angle_alpha   90.00
_cell.angle_beta   90.00
_cell.angle_gamma   90.00
#
_symmetry.space_group_name_H-M   'P 1'
#
loop_
_entity.id
_entity.type
_entity.pdbx_description
1 polymer ?
#
loop_
_entity_poly.entity_id
_entity_poly.type
_entity_poly.pdbx_seq_one_letter_code
_entity_poly.pdbx_strand_id
1 'polypeptide(L)'
;MEGLNKKMEYNPIYILIDELKSPEIERKKESIRNITTLAIVLGPENTRNELLSNITELIEEKEVVLELLSKTIFKDLLHFIGGVKHARCIFDILHNLSTREDEQVRTNALELFKFIIDEAKPKAVQDDIFEISMNLLKGEWFTSKISGLELAIFMIGKDIRENNKQKLIQQIIDTATDNVYPVRKAVAVSLPKIIDLIPIFPQEFIKRIVKELITDMTEVVKTCSLEGALLFIEKVKDDEDILISLFPYFLDGYTDSFWVVRKSFIENTKRIMSYFGDINITRDQIENPTYEQADQEDEFFKDNASDQGDDTLVDVRKEICTTLEGLLESDTNKMTKKYIAEMILDLSNSEEHKDFKELYMPIIDKIYAMLKNIIEEKGLHNSEDRSFAMILLAGLSNLSKISEIMQYKESLLFCCKEMLEVSDWREKSRFLQEFPKIAGIMGKDEFTDVFLDLLKESLSDRIYIVRQQAIAVINKLTSIFGAEWFLKTVIFYLYAFKSDQNYLHRQTSLFCLQILSTNLIKHFNQYSGMNQDLVKQFEGMIDFLIENCQDKVPNIRFLAIQTLDKYKSIILDSPGIVTNTHSIPSSTHPQSDTRTKVLRQIRLTFKSESDSEVKTSIKSLHSFLKPPKFSK
;
A
#
# COMPACT_ATOMS: atom_id res chain seq x y z
N MET A 1 -65.52 -14.06 -33.63
CA MET A 1 -64.64 -13.09 -32.94
C MET A 1 -64.61 -13.26 -31.42
N GLU A 2 -65.60 -13.91 -30.77
CA GLU A 2 -65.55 -14.18 -29.31
C GLU A 2 -64.58 -15.32 -28.88
N GLY A 3 -64.26 -16.27 -29.78
CA GLY A 3 -63.36 -17.40 -29.46
C GLY A 3 -61.86 -17.10 -29.52
N LEU A 4 -61.45 -15.99 -30.12
CA LEU A 4 -60.05 -15.53 -30.17
C LEU A 4 -59.70 -14.66 -28.95
N ASN A 5 -60.64 -13.86 -28.44
CA ASN A 5 -60.44 -13.07 -27.22
C ASN A 5 -60.32 -13.93 -25.95
N LYS A 6 -61.00 -15.09 -25.87
CA LYS A 6 -60.88 -16.02 -24.73
C LYS A 6 -59.55 -16.79 -24.65
N LYS A 7 -58.77 -16.88 -25.73
CA LYS A 7 -57.44 -17.51 -25.71
C LYS A 7 -56.33 -16.54 -25.25
N MET A 8 -56.58 -15.23 -25.27
CA MET A 8 -55.66 -14.22 -24.74
C MET A 8 -55.73 -14.09 -23.21
N GLU A 9 -56.89 -14.36 -22.59
CA GLU A 9 -57.11 -14.26 -21.13
C GLU A 9 -56.34 -15.31 -20.27
N TYR A 10 -55.78 -16.37 -20.86
CA TYR A 10 -55.04 -17.41 -20.14
C TYR A 10 -53.66 -17.72 -20.76
N ASN A 11 -53.03 -16.74 -21.42
CA ASN A 11 -51.63 -16.89 -21.79
C ASN A 11 -50.78 -16.47 -20.58
N PRO A 12 -49.96 -17.37 -19.99
CA PRO A 12 -49.08 -17.05 -18.85
C PRO A 12 -48.20 -15.81 -19.08
N ILE A 13 -47.92 -15.49 -20.35
CA ILE A 13 -47.16 -14.31 -20.78
C ILE A 13 -47.90 -13.01 -20.47
N TYR A 14 -49.20 -12.92 -20.77
CA TYR A 14 -49.98 -11.72 -20.49
C TYR A 14 -50.26 -11.55 -18.99
N ILE A 15 -50.28 -12.64 -18.22
CA ILE A 15 -50.34 -12.59 -16.75
C ILE A 15 -49.05 -11.95 -16.21
N LEU A 16 -47.89 -12.39 -16.66
CA LEU A 16 -46.60 -11.82 -16.23
C LEU A 16 -46.46 -10.34 -16.63
N ILE A 17 -46.98 -9.93 -17.79
CA ILE A 17 -47.03 -8.52 -18.22
C ILE A 17 -47.96 -7.71 -17.31
N ASP A 18 -49.14 -8.23 -16.97
CA ASP A 18 -50.08 -7.56 -16.05
C ASP A 18 -49.50 -7.46 -14.63
N GLU A 19 -48.74 -8.47 -14.19
CA GLU A 19 -48.02 -8.46 -12.92
C GLU A 19 -46.93 -7.38 -12.81
N LEU A 20 -46.41 -6.84 -13.94
CA LEU A 20 -45.54 -5.66 -13.91
C LEU A 20 -46.30 -4.42 -13.37
N LYS A 21 -47.62 -4.37 -13.53
CA LYS A 21 -48.48 -3.29 -13.01
C LYS A 21 -48.99 -3.58 -11.60
N SER A 22 -48.61 -4.72 -11.00
CA SER A 22 -49.06 -5.11 -9.67
C SER A 22 -48.65 -4.08 -8.60
N PRO A 23 -49.51 -3.78 -7.61
CA PRO A 23 -49.11 -2.97 -6.46
C PRO A 23 -48.09 -3.69 -5.55
N GLU A 24 -47.99 -5.02 -5.65
CA GLU A 24 -47.06 -5.82 -4.84
C GLU A 24 -45.66 -5.86 -5.45
N ILE A 25 -44.67 -5.34 -4.73
CA ILE A 25 -43.25 -5.25 -5.16
C ILE A 25 -42.67 -6.63 -5.52
N GLU A 26 -42.98 -7.68 -4.77
CA GLU A 26 -42.42 -9.01 -5.03
C GLU A 26 -42.98 -9.64 -6.32
N ARG A 27 -44.24 -9.37 -6.68
CA ARG A 27 -44.80 -9.81 -7.97
C ARG A 27 -44.15 -9.06 -9.13
N LYS A 28 -43.98 -7.74 -8.98
CA LYS A 28 -43.22 -6.92 -9.95
C LYS A 28 -41.81 -7.47 -10.17
N LYS A 29 -41.09 -7.79 -9.10
CA LYS A 29 -39.74 -8.35 -9.18
C LYS A 29 -39.73 -9.69 -9.93
N GLU A 30 -40.71 -10.55 -9.67
CA GLU A 30 -40.80 -11.84 -10.34
C GLU A 30 -41.07 -11.68 -11.84
N SER A 31 -41.95 -10.77 -12.23
CA SER A 31 -42.15 -10.42 -13.64
C SER A 31 -40.90 -9.83 -14.28
N ILE A 32 -40.17 -8.96 -13.58
CA ILE A 32 -38.91 -8.38 -14.07
C ILE A 32 -37.87 -9.47 -14.31
N ARG A 33 -37.72 -10.46 -13.41
CA ARG A 33 -36.79 -11.58 -13.63
C ARG A 33 -37.09 -12.37 -14.91
N ASN A 34 -38.35 -12.40 -15.32
CA ASN A 34 -38.80 -13.10 -16.51
C ASN A 34 -38.89 -12.20 -17.76
N ILE A 35 -38.48 -10.92 -17.68
CA ILE A 35 -38.65 -9.95 -18.76
C ILE A 35 -37.88 -10.33 -20.03
N THR A 36 -36.73 -10.98 -19.89
CA THR A 36 -35.92 -11.54 -20.98
C THR A 36 -36.72 -12.61 -21.73
N THR A 37 -37.35 -13.54 -21.00
CA THR A 37 -38.21 -14.58 -21.57
C THR A 37 -39.43 -13.98 -22.25
N LEU A 38 -40.07 -12.98 -21.63
CA LEU A 38 -41.20 -12.26 -22.23
C LEU A 38 -40.81 -11.62 -23.57
N ALA A 39 -39.68 -10.92 -23.61
CA ALA A 39 -39.21 -10.25 -24.82
C ALA A 39 -38.87 -11.23 -25.96
N ILE A 40 -38.28 -12.39 -25.63
CA ILE A 40 -38.01 -13.46 -26.60
C ILE A 40 -39.31 -13.99 -27.21
N VAL A 41 -40.33 -14.25 -26.39
CA VAL A 41 -41.58 -14.85 -26.89
C VAL A 41 -42.45 -13.84 -27.63
N LEU A 42 -42.51 -12.60 -27.16
CA LEU A 42 -43.24 -11.52 -27.84
C LEU A 42 -42.61 -11.18 -29.20
N GLY A 43 -41.30 -11.34 -29.31
CA GLY A 43 -40.52 -10.95 -30.46
C GLY A 43 -40.32 -9.43 -30.56
N PRO A 44 -39.52 -8.94 -31.52
CA PRO A 44 -39.04 -7.56 -31.49
C PRO A 44 -40.10 -6.48 -31.68
N GLU A 45 -41.12 -6.74 -32.49
CA GLU A 45 -42.16 -5.76 -32.77
C GLU A 45 -43.08 -5.54 -31.57
N ASN A 46 -43.57 -6.62 -30.96
CA ASN A 46 -44.42 -6.53 -29.78
C ASN A 46 -43.63 -6.10 -28.54
N THR A 47 -42.34 -6.43 -28.46
CA THR A 47 -41.47 -5.90 -27.40
C THR A 47 -41.44 -4.37 -27.46
N ARG A 48 -41.32 -3.77 -28.65
CA ARG A 48 -41.34 -2.31 -28.81
C ARG A 48 -42.70 -1.68 -28.52
N ASN A 49 -43.77 -2.30 -29.03
CA ASN A 49 -45.11 -1.69 -29.01
C ASN A 49 -45.85 -1.93 -27.68
N GLU A 50 -45.58 -3.05 -27.00
CA GLU A 50 -46.28 -3.45 -25.78
C GLU A 50 -45.35 -3.43 -24.57
N LEU A 51 -44.25 -4.21 -24.59
CA LEU A 51 -43.42 -4.41 -23.41
C LEU A 51 -42.70 -3.12 -22.96
N LEU A 52 -42.17 -2.32 -23.91
CA LEU A 52 -41.49 -1.07 -23.56
C LEU A 52 -42.43 -0.08 -22.85
N SER A 53 -43.70 0.02 -23.25
CA SER A 53 -44.66 0.89 -22.54
C SER A 53 -44.82 0.49 -21.08
N ASN A 54 -44.85 -0.83 -20.80
CA ASN A 54 -44.92 -1.34 -19.43
C ASN A 54 -43.62 -1.08 -18.65
N ILE A 55 -42.46 -1.19 -19.30
CA ILE A 55 -41.16 -0.86 -18.69
C ILE A 55 -41.07 0.63 -18.35
N THR A 56 -41.58 1.50 -19.23
CA THR A 56 -41.58 2.95 -19.00
C THR A 56 -42.35 3.31 -17.73
N GLU A 57 -43.48 2.66 -17.46
CA GLU A 57 -44.24 2.85 -16.21
C GLU A 57 -43.42 2.42 -14.97
N LEU A 58 -42.53 1.43 -15.09
CA LEU A 58 -41.68 0.98 -13.98
C LEU A 58 -40.57 1.96 -13.59
N ILE A 59 -40.24 2.93 -14.45
CA ILE A 59 -39.18 3.92 -14.19
C ILE A 59 -39.51 4.80 -12.98
N GLU A 60 -40.80 5.00 -12.69
CA GLU A 60 -41.29 5.80 -11.57
C GLU A 60 -41.39 5.00 -10.26
N GLU A 61 -41.04 3.70 -10.28
CA GLU A 61 -41.11 2.83 -9.12
C GLU A 61 -39.92 3.01 -8.15
N LYS A 62 -39.98 2.29 -7.03
CA LYS A 62 -38.95 2.32 -5.98
C LYS A 62 -37.61 1.81 -6.49
N GLU A 63 -36.51 2.35 -5.95
CA GLU A 63 -35.13 2.00 -6.33
C GLU A 63 -34.84 0.49 -6.36
N VAL A 64 -35.39 -0.30 -5.43
CA VAL A 64 -35.21 -1.77 -5.40
C VAL A 64 -35.77 -2.45 -6.68
N VAL A 65 -36.83 -1.91 -7.27
CA VAL A 65 -37.40 -2.38 -8.53
C VAL A 65 -36.49 -1.97 -9.68
N LEU A 66 -36.00 -0.72 -9.68
CA LEU A 66 -35.11 -0.18 -10.70
C LEU A 66 -33.74 -0.86 -10.73
N GLU A 67 -33.20 -1.26 -9.58
CA GLU A 67 -31.96 -2.01 -9.47
C GLU A 67 -32.10 -3.38 -10.17
N LEU A 68 -33.19 -4.10 -9.90
CA LEU A 68 -33.46 -5.37 -10.56
C LEU A 68 -33.75 -5.18 -12.05
N LEU A 69 -34.52 -4.15 -12.41
CA LEU A 69 -34.84 -3.80 -13.78
C LEU A 69 -33.55 -3.50 -14.55
N SER A 70 -32.67 -2.65 -14.02
CA SER A 70 -31.40 -2.27 -14.65
C SER A 70 -30.39 -3.42 -14.73
N LYS A 71 -30.46 -4.41 -13.84
CA LYS A 71 -29.67 -5.64 -13.98
C LYS A 71 -30.21 -6.57 -15.06
N THR A 72 -31.53 -6.64 -15.20
CA THR A 72 -32.18 -7.65 -16.07
C THR A 72 -32.34 -7.17 -17.51
N ILE A 73 -32.61 -5.88 -17.69
CA ILE A 73 -32.82 -5.27 -19.01
C ILE A 73 -31.51 -5.24 -19.83
N PHE A 74 -30.35 -5.05 -19.19
CA PHE A 74 -29.24 -4.40 -19.88
C PHE A 74 -28.29 -5.30 -20.66
N LYS A 75 -28.34 -6.64 -20.48
CA LYS A 75 -27.48 -7.53 -21.27
C LYS A 75 -27.95 -7.73 -22.71
N ASP A 76 -29.26 -7.77 -22.96
CA ASP A 76 -29.81 -8.18 -24.26
C ASP A 76 -31.00 -7.34 -24.76
N LEU A 77 -31.45 -6.29 -24.04
CA LEU A 77 -32.62 -5.49 -24.49
C LEU A 77 -32.45 -4.94 -25.90
N LEU A 78 -31.24 -4.51 -26.28
CA LEU A 78 -30.97 -4.06 -27.64
C LEU A 78 -31.24 -5.16 -28.68
N HIS A 79 -30.87 -6.40 -28.37
CA HIS A 79 -31.18 -7.55 -29.23
C HIS A 79 -32.70 -7.77 -29.32
N PHE A 80 -33.40 -7.72 -28.19
CA PHE A 80 -34.84 -7.95 -28.16
C PHE A 80 -35.66 -6.91 -28.89
N ILE A 81 -35.23 -5.65 -28.97
CA ILE A 81 -35.94 -4.62 -29.75
C ILE A 81 -35.60 -4.63 -31.25
N GLY A 82 -34.76 -5.57 -31.72
CA GLY A 82 -34.37 -5.69 -33.13
C GLY A 82 -33.07 -4.96 -33.50
N GLY A 83 -32.20 -4.70 -32.52
CA GLY A 83 -30.88 -4.12 -32.69
C GLY A 83 -30.84 -2.59 -32.76
N VAL A 84 -29.67 -2.06 -33.11
CA VAL A 84 -29.36 -0.61 -33.08
C VAL A 84 -30.32 0.24 -33.92
N LYS A 85 -30.90 -0.32 -34.98
CA LYS A 85 -31.88 0.38 -35.84
C LYS A 85 -33.11 0.89 -35.05
N HIS A 86 -33.42 0.24 -33.93
CA HIS A 86 -34.55 0.57 -33.08
C HIS A 86 -34.13 1.10 -31.70
N ALA A 87 -32.85 1.43 -31.49
CA ALA A 87 -32.32 1.91 -30.21
C ALA A 87 -33.05 3.16 -29.68
N ARG A 88 -33.55 4.03 -30.57
CA ARG A 88 -34.30 5.23 -30.19
C ARG A 88 -35.51 4.95 -29.30
N CYS A 89 -36.12 3.77 -29.41
CA CYS A 89 -37.29 3.39 -28.62
C CYS A 89 -36.99 3.27 -27.12
N ILE A 90 -35.72 3.18 -26.71
CA ILE A 90 -35.33 2.98 -25.32
C ILE A 90 -34.60 4.18 -24.72
N PHE A 91 -34.32 5.23 -25.49
CA PHE A 91 -33.53 6.38 -25.02
C PHE A 91 -34.15 7.12 -23.85
N ASP A 92 -35.47 7.32 -23.84
CA ASP A 92 -36.16 7.96 -22.71
C ASP A 92 -36.05 7.11 -21.43
N ILE A 93 -36.12 5.79 -21.59
CA ILE A 93 -35.96 4.83 -20.49
C ILE A 93 -34.55 4.96 -19.91
N LEU A 94 -33.54 4.94 -20.77
CA LEU A 94 -32.15 5.03 -20.37
C LEU A 94 -31.81 6.39 -19.75
N HIS A 95 -32.29 7.48 -20.33
CA HIS A 95 -32.12 8.82 -19.79
C HIS A 95 -32.65 8.92 -18.36
N ASN A 96 -33.87 8.41 -18.11
CA ASN A 96 -34.47 8.47 -16.78
C ASN A 96 -33.80 7.55 -15.75
N LEU A 97 -33.21 6.43 -16.17
CA LEU A 97 -32.42 5.57 -15.29
C LEU A 97 -31.05 6.21 -14.98
N SER A 98 -30.46 6.93 -15.93
CA SER A 98 -29.21 7.67 -15.74
C SER A 98 -29.30 8.83 -14.75
N THR A 99 -30.51 9.26 -14.35
CA THR A 99 -30.70 10.34 -13.36
C THR A 99 -31.00 9.86 -11.95
N ARG A 100 -31.11 8.54 -11.72
CA ARG A 100 -31.50 7.95 -10.41
C ARG A 100 -30.45 8.11 -9.33
N GLU A 101 -30.86 7.99 -8.07
CA GLU A 101 -29.96 8.17 -6.92
C GLU A 101 -28.98 7.01 -6.76
N ASP A 102 -29.41 5.80 -7.09
CA ASP A 102 -28.58 4.60 -7.02
C ASP A 102 -27.52 4.59 -8.13
N GLU A 103 -26.25 4.47 -7.74
CA GLU A 103 -25.11 4.46 -8.67
C GLU A 103 -25.14 3.26 -9.62
N GLN A 104 -25.52 2.08 -9.13
CA GLN A 104 -25.56 0.87 -9.94
C GLN A 104 -26.63 0.96 -11.03
N VAL A 105 -27.79 1.55 -10.71
CA VAL A 105 -28.85 1.82 -11.71
C VAL A 105 -28.33 2.74 -12.82
N ARG A 106 -27.63 3.83 -12.46
CA ARG A 106 -27.04 4.74 -13.44
C ARG A 106 -25.96 4.05 -14.28
N THR A 107 -25.02 3.35 -13.66
CA THR A 107 -23.94 2.65 -14.38
C THR A 107 -24.50 1.65 -15.39
N ASN A 108 -25.50 0.85 -15.02
CA ASN A 108 -26.15 -0.09 -15.93
C ASN A 108 -26.77 0.64 -17.14
N ALA A 109 -27.45 1.78 -16.90
CA ALA A 109 -28.01 2.61 -17.97
C ALA A 109 -26.93 3.11 -18.96
N LEU A 110 -25.83 3.61 -18.41
CA LEU A 110 -24.71 4.14 -19.18
C LEU A 110 -23.98 3.06 -19.99
N GLU A 111 -23.80 1.85 -19.45
CA GLU A 111 -23.17 0.75 -20.19
C GLU A 111 -23.92 0.40 -21.48
N LEU A 112 -25.26 0.45 -21.49
CA LEU A 112 -26.01 0.24 -22.71
C LEU A 112 -25.95 1.43 -23.67
N PHE A 113 -25.90 2.68 -23.19
CA PHE A 113 -25.59 3.81 -24.06
C PHE A 113 -24.23 3.63 -24.73
N LYS A 114 -23.19 3.25 -23.97
CA LYS A 114 -21.83 2.99 -24.48
C LYS A 114 -21.83 1.88 -25.54
N PHE A 115 -22.53 0.78 -25.27
CA PHE A 115 -22.69 -0.32 -26.22
C PHE A 115 -23.39 0.11 -27.50
N ILE A 116 -24.47 0.91 -27.39
CA ILE A 116 -25.17 1.44 -28.57
C ILE A 116 -24.25 2.36 -29.37
N ILE A 117 -23.44 3.22 -28.73
CA ILE A 117 -22.49 4.10 -29.42
C ILE A 117 -21.46 3.29 -30.22
N ASP A 118 -20.96 2.19 -29.66
CA ASP A 118 -19.97 1.31 -30.30
C ASP A 118 -20.55 0.55 -31.51
N GLU A 119 -21.80 0.10 -31.41
CA GLU A 119 -22.47 -0.65 -32.49
C GLU A 119 -23.14 0.28 -33.53
N ALA A 120 -23.41 1.54 -33.19
CA ALA A 120 -24.10 2.50 -34.04
C ALA A 120 -23.23 3.01 -35.19
N LYS A 121 -23.33 2.33 -36.33
CA LYS A 121 -22.80 2.83 -37.62
C LYS A 121 -23.43 4.16 -38.07
N PRO A 122 -24.75 4.42 -37.90
CA PRO A 122 -25.33 5.70 -38.31
C PRO A 122 -25.00 6.82 -37.33
N LYS A 123 -24.34 7.89 -37.81
CA LYS A 123 -24.05 9.09 -36.99
C LYS A 123 -25.30 9.72 -36.36
N ALA A 124 -26.47 9.56 -36.98
CA ALA A 124 -27.74 10.05 -36.44
C ALA A 124 -28.09 9.49 -35.05
N VAL A 125 -27.79 8.21 -34.78
CA VAL A 125 -28.04 7.60 -33.46
C VAL A 125 -27.07 8.16 -32.42
N GLN A 126 -25.81 8.38 -32.81
CA GLN A 126 -24.81 9.01 -31.95
C GLN A 126 -25.14 10.48 -31.66
N ASP A 127 -25.77 11.19 -32.60
CA ASP A 127 -26.24 12.57 -32.41
C ASP A 127 -27.36 12.65 -31.38
N ASP A 128 -28.32 11.72 -31.42
CA ASP A 128 -29.37 11.66 -30.42
C ASP A 128 -28.79 11.40 -29.02
N ILE A 129 -27.81 10.48 -28.92
CA ILE A 129 -27.13 10.19 -27.65
C ILE A 129 -26.27 11.40 -27.20
N PHE A 130 -25.72 12.16 -28.13
CA PHE A 130 -25.02 13.41 -27.81
C PHE A 130 -25.97 14.44 -27.17
N GLU A 131 -27.18 14.63 -27.72
CA GLU A 131 -28.18 15.52 -27.11
C GLU A 131 -28.59 15.04 -25.71
N ILE A 132 -28.73 13.73 -25.52
CA ILE A 132 -28.97 13.13 -24.19
C ILE A 132 -27.81 13.42 -23.23
N SER A 133 -26.56 13.23 -23.67
CA SER A 133 -25.37 13.53 -22.86
C SER A 133 -25.32 15.01 -22.47
N MET A 134 -25.65 15.92 -23.39
CA MET A 134 -25.71 17.35 -23.14
C MET A 134 -26.82 17.72 -22.14
N ASN A 135 -27.99 17.09 -22.25
CA ASN A 135 -29.10 17.28 -21.31
C ASN A 135 -28.71 16.78 -19.91
N LEU A 136 -28.02 15.64 -19.82
CA LEU A 136 -27.55 15.10 -18.55
C LEU A 136 -26.54 16.03 -17.87
N LEU A 137 -25.55 16.52 -18.62
CA LEU A 137 -24.52 17.48 -18.16
C LEU A 137 -25.09 18.81 -17.68
N LYS A 138 -26.19 19.28 -18.29
CA LYS A 138 -26.89 20.51 -17.92
C LYS A 138 -28.05 20.30 -16.96
N GLY A 139 -28.26 19.06 -16.50
CA GLY A 139 -29.34 18.71 -15.60
C GLY A 139 -29.21 19.42 -14.24
N GLU A 140 -30.34 19.69 -13.59
CA GLU A 140 -30.36 20.36 -12.28
C GLU A 140 -29.74 19.51 -11.17
N TRP A 141 -29.92 18.19 -11.25
CA TRP A 141 -29.46 17.24 -10.23
C TRP A 141 -28.03 16.77 -10.49
N PHE A 142 -27.23 16.69 -9.43
CA PHE A 142 -25.83 16.27 -9.54
C PHE A 142 -25.67 14.84 -10.09
N THR A 143 -26.61 13.93 -9.80
CA THR A 143 -26.62 12.55 -10.32
C THR A 143 -26.70 12.53 -11.85
N SER A 144 -27.52 13.41 -12.42
CA SER A 144 -27.63 13.62 -13.87
C SER A 144 -26.30 14.09 -14.45
N LYS A 145 -25.69 15.11 -13.85
CA LYS A 145 -24.41 15.67 -14.31
C LYS A 145 -23.28 14.65 -14.28
N ILE A 146 -23.21 13.83 -13.22
CA ILE A 146 -22.22 12.74 -13.09
C ILE A 146 -22.39 11.71 -14.21
N SER A 147 -23.63 11.29 -14.51
CA SER A 147 -23.90 10.40 -15.63
C SER A 147 -23.55 11.02 -16.98
N GLY A 148 -23.87 12.30 -17.15
CA GLY A 148 -23.53 13.08 -18.34
C GLY A 148 -22.02 13.16 -18.55
N LEU A 149 -21.24 13.40 -17.49
CA LEU A 149 -19.78 13.42 -17.50
C LEU A 149 -19.21 12.07 -17.96
N GLU A 150 -19.67 10.97 -17.37
CA GLU A 150 -19.20 9.63 -17.73
C GLU A 150 -19.50 9.29 -19.20
N LEU A 151 -20.70 9.61 -19.66
CA LEU A 151 -21.09 9.40 -21.06
C LEU A 151 -20.27 10.30 -22.01
N ALA A 152 -20.06 11.56 -21.65
CA ALA A 152 -19.31 12.51 -22.46
C ALA A 152 -17.84 12.08 -22.64
N ILE A 153 -17.18 11.66 -21.56
CA ILE A 153 -15.80 11.14 -21.60
C ILE A 153 -15.71 9.96 -22.56
N PHE A 154 -16.66 9.01 -22.48
CA PHE A 154 -16.69 7.88 -23.39
C PHE A 154 -16.91 8.31 -24.84
N MET A 155 -17.84 9.24 -25.10
CA MET A 155 -18.19 9.71 -26.44
C MET A 155 -17.05 10.44 -27.16
N ILE A 156 -16.23 11.22 -26.44
CA ILE A 156 -15.08 11.94 -27.02
C ILE A 156 -14.07 10.97 -27.64
N GLY A 157 -13.89 9.80 -27.02
CA GLY A 157 -13.02 8.73 -27.50
C GLY A 157 -13.54 7.96 -28.73
N LYS A 158 -14.73 8.28 -29.26
CA LYS A 158 -15.37 7.58 -30.38
C LYS A 158 -15.42 8.43 -31.65
N ASP A 159 -15.80 7.82 -32.78
CA ASP A 159 -16.02 8.50 -34.07
C ASP A 159 -17.40 9.20 -34.09
N ILE A 160 -17.51 10.29 -33.33
CA ILE A 160 -18.63 11.22 -33.39
C ILE A 160 -18.23 12.50 -34.15
N ARG A 161 -19.21 13.38 -34.45
CA ARG A 161 -18.92 14.65 -35.14
C ARG A 161 -17.99 15.55 -34.32
N GLU A 162 -17.05 16.21 -34.99
CA GLU A 162 -16.04 17.05 -34.33
C GLU A 162 -16.65 18.23 -33.54
N ASN A 163 -17.67 18.90 -34.10
CA ASN A 163 -18.41 19.95 -33.39
C ASN A 163 -19.06 19.44 -32.09
N ASN A 164 -19.49 18.18 -32.05
CA ASN A 164 -20.06 17.59 -30.85
C ASN A 164 -18.97 17.30 -29.83
N LYS A 165 -17.79 16.82 -30.26
CA LYS A 165 -16.62 16.63 -29.37
C LYS A 165 -16.23 17.93 -28.70
N GLN A 166 -16.08 19.02 -29.46
CA GLN A 166 -15.73 20.34 -28.94
C GLN A 166 -16.74 20.83 -27.88
N LYS A 167 -18.04 20.65 -28.13
CA LYS A 167 -19.08 20.99 -27.15
C LYS A 167 -19.00 20.14 -25.89
N LEU A 168 -18.77 18.83 -26.01
CA LEU A 168 -18.61 17.94 -24.86
C LEU A 168 -17.36 18.32 -24.04
N ILE A 169 -16.24 18.60 -24.70
CA ILE A 169 -15.00 19.08 -24.06
C ILE A 169 -15.29 20.33 -23.23
N GLN A 170 -15.96 21.33 -23.82
CA GLN A 170 -16.32 22.55 -23.10
C GLN A 170 -17.19 22.27 -21.87
N GLN A 171 -18.20 21.40 -21.99
CA GLN A 171 -19.02 21.03 -20.84
C GLN A 171 -18.26 20.26 -19.76
N ILE A 172 -17.29 19.42 -20.12
CA ILE A 172 -16.43 18.76 -19.12
C ILE A 172 -15.62 19.80 -18.34
N ILE A 173 -15.08 20.82 -19.01
CA ILE A 173 -14.40 21.94 -18.34
C ILE A 173 -15.36 22.64 -17.38
N ASP A 174 -16.59 22.95 -17.82
CA ASP A 174 -17.60 23.61 -16.99
C ASP A 174 -17.96 22.76 -15.74
N THR A 175 -17.96 21.42 -15.86
CA THR A 175 -18.21 20.54 -14.69
C THR A 175 -17.07 20.53 -13.66
N ALA A 176 -15.85 20.91 -14.05
CA ALA A 176 -14.72 21.01 -13.13
C ALA A 176 -14.89 22.18 -12.14
N THR A 177 -15.63 23.22 -12.53
CA THR A 177 -15.94 24.41 -11.71
C THR A 177 -17.40 24.43 -11.23
N ASP A 178 -18.09 23.29 -11.28
CA ASP A 178 -19.51 23.19 -10.90
C ASP A 178 -19.75 23.62 -9.45
N ASN A 179 -20.88 24.27 -9.18
CA ASN A 179 -21.21 24.72 -7.83
C ASN A 179 -21.47 23.57 -6.84
N VAL A 180 -21.75 22.35 -7.33
CA VAL A 180 -22.08 21.18 -6.50
C VAL A 180 -20.86 20.28 -6.33
N TYR A 181 -20.39 20.13 -5.08
CA TYR A 181 -19.15 19.38 -4.76
C TYR A 181 -19.07 17.94 -5.33
N PRO A 182 -20.16 17.11 -5.36
CA PRO A 182 -20.10 15.76 -5.90
C PRO A 182 -19.75 15.72 -7.39
N VAL A 183 -20.13 16.76 -8.14
CA VAL A 183 -19.83 16.87 -9.57
C VAL A 183 -18.34 17.09 -9.77
N ARG A 184 -17.76 18.10 -9.09
CA ARG A 184 -16.31 18.37 -9.13
C ARG A 184 -15.49 17.18 -8.65
N LYS A 185 -15.95 16.49 -7.59
CA LYS A 185 -15.34 15.22 -7.14
C LYS A 185 -15.39 14.14 -8.23
N ALA A 186 -16.50 14.01 -8.95
CA ALA A 186 -16.61 13.04 -10.04
C ALA A 186 -15.64 13.36 -11.20
N VAL A 187 -15.40 14.64 -11.50
CA VAL A 187 -14.36 15.06 -12.45
C VAL A 187 -12.97 14.66 -11.94
N ALA A 188 -12.65 14.95 -10.67
CA ALA A 188 -11.37 14.57 -10.07
C ALA A 188 -11.10 13.06 -10.14
N VAL A 189 -12.10 12.23 -9.81
CA VAL A 189 -11.98 10.76 -9.90
C VAL A 189 -11.89 10.28 -11.35
N SER A 190 -12.50 10.99 -12.29
CA SER A 190 -12.50 10.64 -13.72
C SER A 190 -11.29 11.19 -14.47
N LEU A 191 -10.44 11.99 -13.82
CA LEU A 191 -9.30 12.65 -14.43
C LEU A 191 -8.34 11.69 -15.16
N PRO A 192 -8.00 10.48 -14.64
CA PRO A 192 -7.22 9.51 -15.41
C PRO A 192 -7.85 9.13 -16.76
N LYS A 193 -9.18 8.97 -16.82
CA LYS A 193 -9.90 8.66 -18.06
C LYS A 193 -9.93 9.86 -19.01
N ILE A 194 -9.95 11.09 -18.49
CA ILE A 194 -9.86 12.32 -19.30
C ILE A 194 -8.45 12.44 -19.91
N ILE A 195 -7.41 12.13 -19.13
CA ILE A 195 -6.00 12.16 -19.56
C ILE A 195 -5.74 11.14 -20.67
N ASP A 196 -6.37 9.97 -20.64
CA ASP A 196 -6.29 8.99 -21.73
C ASP A 196 -6.81 9.53 -23.08
N LEU A 197 -7.53 10.66 -23.09
CA LEU A 197 -8.02 11.34 -24.28
C LEU A 197 -7.05 12.36 -24.88
N ILE A 198 -5.84 12.58 -24.34
CA ILE A 198 -4.85 13.58 -24.82
C ILE A 198 -4.58 13.59 -26.34
N PRO A 199 -4.71 12.49 -27.12
CA PRO A 199 -4.59 12.59 -28.58
C PRO A 199 -5.70 13.41 -29.26
N ILE A 200 -6.84 13.62 -28.60
CA ILE A 200 -8.06 14.24 -29.14
C ILE A 200 -8.52 15.42 -28.26
N PHE A 201 -8.21 15.39 -26.97
CA PHE A 201 -8.53 16.40 -25.98
C PHE A 201 -7.31 17.31 -25.77
N PRO A 202 -7.37 18.61 -26.13
CA PRO A 202 -6.21 19.50 -26.02
C PRO A 202 -5.69 19.61 -24.59
N GLN A 203 -4.36 19.48 -24.43
CA GLN A 203 -3.69 19.46 -23.13
C GLN A 203 -3.93 20.74 -22.32
N GLU A 204 -4.04 21.91 -22.97
CA GLU A 204 -4.36 23.20 -22.35
C GLU A 204 -5.67 23.19 -21.56
N PHE A 205 -6.69 22.49 -22.07
CA PHE A 205 -7.97 22.37 -21.36
C PHE A 205 -7.87 21.39 -20.19
N ILE A 206 -7.08 20.33 -20.30
CA ILE A 206 -6.82 19.39 -19.19
C ILE A 206 -6.01 20.08 -18.10
N LYS A 207 -5.00 20.88 -18.47
CA LYS A 207 -4.23 21.75 -17.56
C LYS A 207 -5.18 22.64 -16.74
N ARG A 208 -6.15 23.29 -17.38
CA ARG A 208 -7.17 24.08 -16.69
C ARG A 208 -7.98 23.24 -15.70
N ILE A 209 -8.49 22.07 -16.13
CA ILE A 209 -9.22 21.16 -15.23
C ILE A 209 -8.36 20.76 -14.03
N VAL A 210 -7.09 20.41 -14.24
CA VAL A 210 -6.14 20.06 -13.19
C VAL A 210 -5.98 21.20 -12.20
N LYS A 211 -5.68 22.43 -12.69
CA LYS A 211 -5.56 23.64 -11.86
C LYS A 211 -6.78 23.84 -10.97
N GLU A 212 -7.99 23.84 -11.55
CA GLU A 212 -9.23 24.07 -10.80
C GLU A 212 -9.44 23.02 -9.69
N LEU A 213 -9.12 21.75 -9.96
CA LEU A 213 -9.36 20.65 -9.03
C LEU A 213 -8.30 20.53 -7.92
N ILE A 214 -7.04 20.86 -8.17
CA ILE A 214 -5.98 20.84 -7.12
C ILE A 214 -6.11 22.04 -6.18
N THR A 215 -6.73 23.13 -6.64
CA THR A 215 -6.99 24.36 -5.86
C THR A 215 -8.40 24.46 -5.29
N ASP A 216 -9.25 23.45 -5.52
CA ASP A 216 -10.68 23.43 -5.14
C ASP A 216 -10.94 23.78 -3.67
N MET A 217 -11.99 24.51 -3.35
CA MET A 217 -12.30 24.87 -1.95
C MET A 217 -12.56 23.67 -1.00
N THR A 218 -12.70 22.45 -1.51
CA THR A 218 -13.06 21.23 -0.76
C THR A 218 -11.89 20.26 -0.63
N GLU A 219 -11.54 19.90 0.62
CA GLU A 219 -10.47 18.93 0.95
C GLU A 219 -10.52 17.63 0.12
N VAL A 220 -11.70 17.03 0.00
CA VAL A 220 -11.89 15.74 -0.70
C VAL A 220 -11.64 15.87 -2.20
N VAL A 221 -11.95 17.02 -2.82
CA VAL A 221 -11.72 17.22 -4.25
C VAL A 221 -10.22 17.36 -4.52
N LYS A 222 -9.51 18.18 -3.74
CA LYS A 222 -8.05 18.34 -3.83
C LYS A 222 -7.29 17.01 -3.67
N THR A 223 -7.68 16.22 -2.67
CA THR A 223 -7.02 14.92 -2.39
C THR A 223 -7.31 13.88 -3.47
N CYS A 224 -8.54 13.82 -4.01
CA CYS A 224 -8.85 12.92 -5.12
C CYS A 224 -8.22 13.35 -6.45
N SER A 225 -7.98 14.65 -6.67
CA SER A 225 -7.43 15.15 -7.92
C SER A 225 -5.92 14.97 -8.05
N LEU A 226 -5.17 14.91 -6.95
CA LEU A 226 -3.71 14.82 -6.97
C LEU A 226 -3.16 13.66 -7.80
N GLU A 227 -3.74 12.46 -7.68
CA GLU A 227 -3.26 11.30 -8.46
C GLU A 227 -3.47 11.52 -9.97
N GLY A 228 -4.64 12.05 -10.36
CA GLY A 228 -4.88 12.42 -11.75
C GLY A 228 -3.97 13.55 -12.23
N ALA A 229 -3.71 14.56 -11.38
CA ALA A 229 -2.81 15.66 -11.70
C ALA A 229 -1.37 15.18 -11.93
N LEU A 230 -0.86 14.25 -11.10
CA LEU A 230 0.45 13.63 -11.28
C LEU A 230 0.52 12.77 -12.55
N LEU A 231 -0.56 12.04 -12.88
CA LEU A 231 -0.67 11.30 -14.15
C LEU A 231 -0.66 12.24 -15.36
N PHE A 232 -1.30 13.41 -15.27
CA PHE A 232 -1.28 14.41 -16.34
C PHE A 232 0.15 14.91 -16.55
N ILE A 233 0.83 15.31 -15.47
CA ILE A 233 2.24 15.75 -15.50
C ILE A 233 3.14 14.69 -16.12
N GLU A 234 2.97 13.41 -15.75
CA GLU A 234 3.75 12.32 -16.34
C GLU A 234 3.57 12.23 -17.87
N LYS A 235 2.35 12.48 -18.36
CA LYS A 235 2.02 12.46 -19.79
C LYS A 235 2.55 13.68 -20.56
N VAL A 236 2.67 14.82 -19.90
CA VAL A 236 3.13 16.10 -20.50
C VAL A 236 4.51 16.52 -20.02
N LYS A 237 5.31 15.60 -19.47
CA LYS A 237 6.62 15.89 -18.89
C LYS A 237 7.64 16.53 -19.86
N ASP A 238 7.40 16.43 -21.16
CA ASP A 238 8.24 17.01 -22.21
C ASP A 238 7.78 18.45 -22.59
N ASP A 239 6.66 18.92 -22.03
CA ASP A 239 6.08 20.25 -22.22
C ASP A 239 6.37 21.13 -20.99
N GLU A 240 7.53 21.77 -20.99
CA GLU A 240 8.02 22.56 -19.86
C GLU A 240 7.10 23.75 -19.53
N ASP A 241 6.41 24.34 -20.52
CA ASP A 241 5.48 25.46 -20.32
C ASP A 241 4.26 25.04 -19.47
N ILE A 242 3.71 23.84 -19.75
CA ILE A 242 2.63 23.27 -18.92
C ILE A 242 3.12 22.98 -17.50
N LEU A 243 4.37 22.50 -17.33
CA LEU A 243 4.93 22.24 -16.02
C LEU A 243 5.16 23.52 -15.22
N ILE A 244 5.79 24.53 -15.83
CA ILE A 244 6.04 25.85 -15.23
C ILE A 244 4.73 26.48 -14.76
N SER A 245 3.70 26.47 -15.60
CA SER A 245 2.40 27.06 -15.25
C SER A 245 1.63 26.29 -14.16
N LEU A 246 1.91 25.00 -13.96
CA LEU A 246 1.26 24.19 -12.91
C LEU A 246 2.03 24.16 -11.59
N PHE A 247 3.35 24.28 -11.61
CA PHE A 247 4.20 24.13 -10.42
C PHE A 247 3.76 25.00 -9.22
N PRO A 248 3.36 26.28 -9.38
CA PRO A 248 2.99 27.14 -8.26
C PRO A 248 1.80 26.57 -7.46
N TYR A 249 0.83 25.99 -8.15
CA TYR A 249 -0.32 25.34 -7.51
C TYR A 249 0.04 24.03 -6.80
N PHE A 250 1.10 23.34 -7.26
CA PHE A 250 1.65 22.19 -6.53
C PHE A 250 2.42 22.62 -5.28
N LEU A 251 3.11 23.76 -5.34
CA LEU A 251 3.82 24.33 -4.20
C LEU A 251 2.83 24.75 -3.10
N ASP A 252 1.70 25.38 -3.47
CA ASP A 252 0.61 25.74 -2.55
C ASP A 252 -0.01 24.52 -1.85
N GLY A 253 0.01 23.35 -2.50
CA GLY A 253 -0.48 22.10 -1.90
C GLY A 253 0.26 21.70 -0.61
N TYR A 254 1.53 22.10 -0.45
CA TYR A 254 2.30 21.87 0.77
C TYR A 254 1.85 22.76 1.93
N THR A 255 1.36 23.96 1.65
CA THR A 255 0.94 24.96 2.66
C THR A 255 -0.58 25.06 2.79
N ASP A 256 -1.32 24.10 2.20
CA ASP A 256 -2.78 24.07 2.22
C ASP A 256 -3.37 24.15 3.64
N SER A 257 -4.49 24.86 3.78
CA SER A 257 -5.27 24.92 5.02
C SER A 257 -5.61 23.55 5.63
N PHE A 258 -5.92 22.54 4.81
CA PHE A 258 -6.29 21.20 5.23
C PHE A 258 -5.05 20.32 5.38
N TRP A 259 -4.82 19.80 6.58
CA TRP A 259 -3.63 18.99 6.86
C TRP A 259 -3.59 17.70 6.04
N VAL A 260 -4.74 17.15 5.64
CA VAL A 260 -4.83 15.94 4.80
C VAL A 260 -4.34 16.23 3.39
N VAL A 261 -4.59 17.44 2.86
CA VAL A 261 -4.05 17.89 1.58
C VAL A 261 -2.53 18.03 1.71
N ARG A 262 -2.04 18.76 2.72
CA ARG A 262 -0.60 18.88 2.99
C ARG A 262 0.09 17.52 3.07
N LYS A 263 -0.50 16.59 3.83
CA LYS A 263 -0.03 15.20 3.93
C LYS A 263 0.05 14.55 2.54
N SER A 264 -1.01 14.66 1.73
CA SER A 264 -1.06 14.05 0.39
C SER A 264 0.05 14.56 -0.52
N PHE A 265 0.37 15.86 -0.47
CA PHE A 265 1.49 16.46 -1.21
C PHE A 265 2.84 16.00 -0.65
N ILE A 266 3.01 15.97 0.68
CA ILE A 266 4.24 15.46 1.33
C ILE A 266 4.52 14.01 0.97
N GLU A 267 3.51 13.13 1.00
CA GLU A 267 3.66 11.71 0.62
C GLU A 267 4.06 11.53 -0.85
N ASN A 268 3.75 12.50 -1.72
CA ASN A 268 4.09 12.47 -3.15
C ASN A 268 5.30 13.34 -3.53
N THR A 269 6.04 13.91 -2.56
CA THR A 269 7.16 14.81 -2.84
C THR A 269 8.20 14.20 -3.77
N LYS A 270 8.54 12.92 -3.62
CA LYS A 270 9.46 12.21 -4.53
C LYS A 270 9.01 12.26 -6.00
N ARG A 271 7.72 12.01 -6.25
CA ARG A 271 7.13 12.08 -7.61
C ARG A 271 7.14 13.51 -8.11
N ILE A 272 6.70 14.46 -7.27
CA ILE A 272 6.66 15.89 -7.60
C ILE A 272 8.07 16.38 -7.99
N MET A 273 9.10 16.11 -7.17
CA MET A 273 10.49 16.46 -7.46
C MET A 273 11.03 15.77 -8.72
N SER A 274 10.60 14.55 -9.03
CA SER A 274 11.03 13.86 -10.26
C SER A 274 10.51 14.48 -11.54
N TYR A 275 9.43 15.25 -11.48
CA TYR A 275 8.85 15.93 -12.63
C TYR A 275 9.24 17.41 -12.69
N PHE A 276 9.18 18.12 -11.56
CA PHE A 276 9.42 19.57 -11.52
C PHE A 276 10.86 19.94 -11.14
N GLY A 277 11.64 19.01 -10.59
CA GLY A 277 12.92 19.34 -9.95
C GLY A 277 13.95 20.01 -10.85
N ASP A 278 13.86 19.77 -12.16
CA ASP A 278 14.85 20.22 -13.16
C ASP A 278 14.27 21.24 -14.17
N ILE A 279 13.06 21.78 -13.92
CA ILE A 279 12.45 22.80 -14.79
C ILE A 279 13.10 24.17 -14.58
N ASN A 280 13.11 25.01 -15.61
CA ASN A 280 13.60 26.39 -15.55
C ASN A 280 12.45 27.35 -15.25
N ILE A 281 12.15 27.52 -13.97
CA ILE A 281 11.11 28.46 -13.50
C ILE A 281 11.73 29.69 -12.82
N THR A 282 11.13 30.86 -13.03
CA THR A 282 11.53 32.11 -12.35
C THR A 282 10.71 32.38 -11.09
N ARG A 283 11.23 33.23 -10.21
CA ARG A 283 10.50 33.66 -9.00
C ARG A 283 9.17 34.35 -9.35
N ASP A 284 9.14 35.20 -10.38
CA ASP A 284 7.92 35.85 -10.85
C ASP A 284 6.85 34.85 -11.32
N GLN A 285 7.24 33.80 -12.05
CA GLN A 285 6.30 32.75 -12.47
C GLN A 285 5.68 31.98 -11.30
N ILE A 286 6.41 31.88 -10.17
CA ILE A 286 5.89 31.29 -8.93
C ILE A 286 4.94 32.23 -8.20
N GLU A 287 5.33 33.50 -8.06
CA GLU A 287 4.57 34.49 -7.29
C GLU A 287 3.32 34.96 -8.04
N ASN A 288 3.36 34.97 -9.37
CA ASN A 288 2.30 35.49 -10.23
C ASN A 288 1.86 34.51 -11.34
N PRO A 289 1.35 33.32 -11.00
CA PRO A 289 1.04 32.23 -11.94
C PRO A 289 -0.18 32.51 -12.86
N THR A 290 -0.84 33.67 -12.71
CA THR A 290 -2.03 34.04 -13.48
C THR A 290 -1.76 35.00 -14.63
N TYR A 291 -0.54 35.55 -14.76
CA TYR A 291 -0.23 36.51 -15.84
C TYR A 291 -0.37 35.89 -17.25
N GLU A 292 -0.15 34.59 -17.42
CA GLU A 292 -0.39 33.88 -18.69
C GLU A 292 -1.86 33.87 -19.14
N GLN A 293 -2.81 34.06 -18.23
CA GLN A 293 -4.25 34.11 -18.56
C GLN A 293 -4.73 35.53 -18.94
N ALA A 294 -3.92 36.57 -18.69
CA ALA A 294 -4.31 37.96 -18.87
C ALA A 294 -4.19 38.47 -20.32
N ASP A 295 -3.69 37.65 -21.25
CA ASP A 295 -3.43 38.10 -22.62
C ASP A 295 -4.69 38.28 -23.50
N GLN A 296 -5.90 37.95 -23.02
CA GLN A 296 -7.11 38.10 -23.84
C GLN A 296 -8.23 39.00 -23.30
N GLU A 297 -8.41 39.26 -22.00
CA GLU A 297 -9.61 40.03 -21.57
C GLU A 297 -9.47 41.04 -20.41
N ASP A 298 -8.39 41.07 -19.62
CA ASP A 298 -8.31 41.98 -18.46
C ASP A 298 -7.25 43.10 -18.61
N GLU A 299 -7.70 44.28 -19.03
CA GLU A 299 -6.91 45.53 -18.98
C GLU A 299 -6.44 45.88 -17.56
N PHE A 300 -7.14 45.42 -16.51
CA PHE A 300 -6.82 45.69 -15.11
C PHE A 300 -5.50 45.03 -14.64
N PHE A 301 -5.11 43.89 -15.22
CA PHE A 301 -3.84 43.23 -14.88
C PHE A 301 -2.64 43.85 -15.60
N LYS A 302 -2.85 44.50 -16.76
CA LYS A 302 -1.79 45.21 -17.50
C LYS A 302 -1.33 46.48 -16.79
N ASP A 303 -2.24 47.19 -16.10
CA ASP A 303 -1.89 48.41 -15.34
C ASP A 303 -1.21 48.13 -13.99
N ASN A 304 -1.35 46.91 -13.44
CA ASN A 304 -0.72 46.48 -12.19
C ASN A 304 0.55 45.64 -12.38
N ALA A 305 0.92 45.31 -13.62
CA ALA A 305 2.22 44.74 -13.93
C ALA A 305 3.28 45.84 -13.72
N SER A 306 3.76 45.96 -12.48
CA SER A 306 4.98 46.73 -12.21
C SER A 306 6.10 46.16 -13.07
N ASP A 307 6.79 47.04 -13.79
CA ASP A 307 7.82 46.80 -14.82
C ASP A 307 9.12 46.14 -14.29
N GLN A 308 9.04 45.29 -13.26
CA GLN A 308 10.16 44.58 -12.61
C GLN A 308 9.70 43.23 -12.05
N GLY A 309 9.37 42.27 -12.92
CA GLY A 309 9.26 40.87 -12.52
C GLY A 309 10.62 40.32 -12.06
N ASP A 310 10.65 39.52 -10.99
CA ASP A 310 11.86 38.84 -10.55
C ASP A 310 12.15 37.63 -11.46
N ASP A 311 12.94 37.87 -12.51
CA ASP A 311 13.39 36.86 -13.49
C ASP A 311 14.48 35.91 -12.94
N THR A 312 14.72 35.89 -11.62
CA THR A 312 15.68 34.96 -11.04
C THR A 312 15.21 33.51 -11.16
N LEU A 313 16.05 32.66 -11.75
CA LEU A 313 15.81 31.22 -11.81
C LEU A 313 15.79 30.61 -10.40
N VAL A 314 14.79 29.79 -10.14
CA VAL A 314 14.57 29.11 -8.87
C VAL A 314 14.96 27.64 -8.99
N ASP A 315 15.78 27.17 -8.05
CA ASP A 315 16.00 25.74 -7.83
C ASP A 315 14.75 25.16 -7.16
N VAL A 316 13.94 24.43 -7.93
CA VAL A 316 12.67 23.86 -7.48
C VAL A 316 12.85 22.90 -6.31
N ARG A 317 13.90 22.08 -6.32
CA ARG A 317 14.16 21.11 -5.24
C ARG A 317 14.43 21.86 -3.94
N LYS A 318 15.23 22.92 -4.02
CA LYS A 318 15.51 23.81 -2.89
C LYS A 318 14.25 24.53 -2.40
N GLU A 319 13.44 25.06 -3.31
CA GLU A 319 12.19 25.74 -2.96
C GLU A 319 11.25 24.82 -2.18
N ILE A 320 11.00 23.61 -2.69
CA ILE A 320 10.17 22.60 -1.98
C ILE A 320 10.77 22.30 -0.60
N CYS A 321 12.09 22.10 -0.50
CA CYS A 321 12.75 21.84 0.78
C CYS A 321 12.58 23.01 1.77
N THR A 322 12.71 24.25 1.31
CA THR A 322 12.48 25.45 2.12
C THR A 322 11.02 25.55 2.59
N THR A 323 10.05 25.22 1.72
CA THR A 323 8.63 25.15 2.11
C THR A 323 8.38 24.11 3.20
N LEU A 324 8.94 22.91 3.05
CA LEU A 324 8.85 21.83 4.03
C LEU A 324 9.51 22.21 5.36
N GLU A 325 10.66 22.89 5.31
CA GLU A 325 11.38 23.40 6.47
C GLU A 325 10.54 24.44 7.25
N GLY A 326 9.96 25.42 6.54
CA GLY A 326 9.08 26.42 7.15
C GLY A 326 7.81 25.80 7.77
N LEU A 327 7.25 24.78 7.13
CA LEU A 327 6.10 24.04 7.64
C LEU A 327 6.45 23.20 8.88
N LEU A 328 7.63 22.59 8.91
CA LEU A 328 8.12 21.84 10.06
C LEU A 328 8.19 22.71 11.34
N GLU A 329 8.54 23.98 11.21
CA GLU A 329 8.57 24.94 12.32
C GLU A 329 7.17 25.44 12.68
N SER A 330 6.45 25.96 11.68
CA SER A 330 5.22 26.75 11.89
C SER A 330 3.94 25.93 12.06
N ASP A 331 3.86 24.70 11.51
CA ASP A 331 2.61 23.93 11.52
C ASP A 331 2.19 23.58 12.96
N THR A 332 0.91 23.61 13.24
CA THR A 332 0.37 23.20 14.54
C THR A 332 0.07 21.70 14.58
N ASN A 333 -0.09 21.07 13.42
CA ASN A 333 -0.42 19.66 13.28
C ASN A 333 0.84 18.80 13.37
N LYS A 334 0.93 17.99 14.43
CA LYS A 334 2.03 17.05 14.66
C LYS A 334 2.17 15.99 13.56
N MET A 335 1.07 15.56 12.94
CA MET A 335 1.11 14.56 11.87
C MET A 335 1.79 15.11 10.64
N THR A 336 1.55 16.37 10.26
CA THR A 336 2.27 17.01 9.14
C THR A 336 3.77 16.96 9.40
N LYS A 337 4.21 17.41 10.58
CA LYS A 337 5.63 17.39 10.98
C LYS A 337 6.25 15.99 10.89
N LYS A 338 5.48 14.98 11.30
CA LYS A 338 5.88 13.58 11.21
C LYS A 338 6.05 13.11 9.75
N TYR A 339 5.12 13.45 8.86
CA TYR A 339 5.22 13.13 7.44
C TYR A 339 6.37 13.86 6.75
N ILE A 340 6.64 15.12 7.12
CA ILE A 340 7.83 15.86 6.65
C ILE A 340 9.09 15.11 7.07
N ALA A 341 9.20 14.73 8.34
CA ALA A 341 10.37 14.00 8.84
C ALA A 341 10.58 12.67 8.10
N GLU A 342 9.52 11.91 7.88
CA GLU A 342 9.57 10.66 7.11
C GLU A 342 10.02 10.89 5.67
N MET A 343 9.43 11.88 4.99
CA MET A 343 9.75 12.19 3.58
C MET A 343 11.19 12.70 3.41
N ILE A 344 11.66 13.60 4.27
CA ILE A 344 13.03 14.14 4.21
C ILE A 344 14.07 13.05 4.44
N LEU A 345 13.84 12.16 5.42
CA LEU A 345 14.72 11.01 5.67
C LEU A 345 14.71 10.03 4.49
N ASP A 346 13.56 9.84 3.85
CA ASP A 346 13.43 8.97 2.68
C ASP A 346 14.07 9.54 1.41
N LEU A 347 13.95 10.86 1.16
CA LEU A 347 14.65 11.58 0.08
C LEU A 347 16.17 11.49 0.25
N SER A 348 16.62 11.66 1.50
CA SER A 348 18.04 11.61 1.86
C SER A 348 18.71 10.27 1.56
N ASN A 349 17.95 9.17 1.53
CA ASN A 349 18.46 7.83 1.21
C ASN A 349 18.68 7.62 -0.30
N SER A 350 17.94 8.33 -1.15
CA SER A 350 17.89 8.09 -2.60
C SER A 350 18.81 8.97 -3.44
N GLU A 351 19.37 10.05 -2.88
CA GLU A 351 20.06 11.09 -3.67
C GLU A 351 21.59 11.17 -3.49
N GLU A 352 22.23 11.81 -4.47
CA GLU A 352 23.67 12.04 -4.53
C GLU A 352 24.20 12.79 -3.28
N HIS A 353 25.52 12.72 -3.04
CA HIS A 353 26.12 13.26 -1.82
C HIS A 353 25.98 14.79 -1.66
N LYS A 354 25.81 15.55 -2.74
CA LYS A 354 25.79 17.01 -2.71
C LYS A 354 24.48 17.57 -2.14
N ASP A 355 23.34 17.16 -2.69
CA ASP A 355 22.02 17.64 -2.28
C ASP A 355 21.69 17.28 -0.83
N PHE A 356 22.24 16.17 -0.35
CA PHE A 356 22.12 15.77 1.05
C PHE A 356 22.61 16.84 2.03
N LYS A 357 23.78 17.44 1.78
CA LYS A 357 24.34 18.44 2.70
C LYS A 357 23.65 19.79 2.59
N GLU A 358 23.31 20.20 1.37
CA GLU A 358 22.79 21.53 1.11
C GLU A 358 21.28 21.63 1.37
N LEU A 359 20.51 20.59 1.03
CA LEU A 359 19.04 20.61 1.09
C LEU A 359 18.50 19.89 2.33
N TYR A 360 18.96 18.67 2.62
CA TYR A 360 18.31 17.80 3.62
C TYR A 360 18.88 17.93 5.03
N MET A 361 20.20 18.06 5.17
CA MET A 361 20.85 18.16 6.49
C MET A 361 20.31 19.29 7.39
N PRO A 362 20.06 20.53 6.89
CA PRO A 362 19.48 21.59 7.72
C PRO A 362 18.11 21.23 8.29
N ILE A 363 17.29 20.53 7.49
CA ILE A 363 15.96 20.08 7.89
C ILE A 363 16.08 18.93 8.89
N ILE A 364 17.00 17.98 8.67
CA ILE A 364 17.29 16.90 9.61
C ILE A 364 17.74 17.45 10.98
N ASP A 365 18.60 18.48 11.00
CA ASP A 365 19.02 19.17 12.23
C ASP A 365 17.83 19.76 12.99
N LYS A 366 16.88 20.37 12.29
CA LYS A 366 15.65 20.92 12.89
C LYS A 366 14.73 19.82 13.41
N ILE A 367 14.50 18.77 12.63
CA ILE A 367 13.70 17.61 13.05
C ILE A 367 14.30 17.00 14.33
N TYR A 368 15.62 16.88 14.37
CA TYR A 368 16.35 16.40 15.53
C TYR A 368 16.21 17.32 16.74
N ALA A 369 16.38 18.64 16.58
CA ALA A 369 16.20 19.61 17.65
C ALA A 369 14.79 19.55 18.24
N MET A 370 13.77 19.36 17.40
CA MET A 370 12.39 19.17 17.84
C MET A 370 12.23 17.89 18.67
N LEU A 371 12.79 16.76 18.23
CA LEU A 371 12.76 15.53 19.01
C LEU A 371 13.44 15.71 20.36
N LYS A 372 14.62 16.33 20.38
CA LYS A 372 15.36 16.62 21.62
C LYS A 372 14.50 17.42 22.60
N ASN A 373 13.86 18.49 22.14
CA ASN A 373 12.98 19.31 22.98
C ASN A 373 11.77 18.52 23.51
N ILE A 374 11.15 17.67 22.67
CA ILE A 374 10.03 16.81 23.11
C ILE A 374 10.46 15.91 24.27
N ILE A 375 11.65 15.31 24.17
CA ILE A 375 12.15 14.41 25.20
C ILE A 375 12.53 15.17 26.47
N GLU A 376 13.27 16.29 26.34
CA GLU A 376 13.71 17.09 27.49
C GLU A 376 12.54 17.71 28.27
N GLU A 377 11.48 18.15 27.60
CA GLU A 377 10.33 18.78 28.26
C GLU A 377 9.33 17.77 28.84
N LYS A 378 9.09 16.67 28.14
CA LYS A 378 7.90 15.82 28.38
C LYS A 378 8.19 14.32 28.41
N GLY A 379 9.38 13.86 28.02
CA GLY A 379 9.63 12.43 27.79
C GLY A 379 8.74 11.83 26.69
N LEU A 380 8.98 10.56 26.33
CA LEU A 380 8.22 9.87 25.28
C LEU A 380 6.95 9.17 25.80
N HIS A 381 6.09 9.92 26.49
CA HIS A 381 4.96 9.34 27.23
C HIS A 381 3.71 9.02 26.39
N ASN A 382 3.48 9.71 25.26
CA ASN A 382 2.35 9.42 24.37
C ASN A 382 2.78 8.64 23.11
N SER A 383 1.82 8.01 22.44
CA SER A 383 2.07 7.15 21.26
C SER A 383 2.52 7.96 20.03
N GLU A 384 2.07 9.21 19.91
CA GLU A 384 2.41 10.08 18.77
C GLU A 384 3.89 10.47 18.79
N ASP A 385 4.37 10.95 19.93
CA ASP A 385 5.76 11.39 20.13
C ASP A 385 6.71 10.18 20.02
N ARG A 386 6.30 8.99 20.51
CA ARG A 386 7.02 7.74 20.25
C ARG A 386 7.04 7.36 18.78
N SER A 387 5.93 7.53 18.07
CA SER A 387 5.90 7.29 16.63
C SER A 387 6.82 8.25 15.86
N PHE A 388 6.94 9.50 16.30
CA PHE A 388 7.85 10.47 15.73
C PHE A 388 9.31 10.09 15.99
N ALA A 389 9.66 9.74 17.24
CA ALA A 389 10.97 9.23 17.61
C ALA A 389 11.35 7.98 16.79
N MET A 390 10.40 7.07 16.56
CA MET A 390 10.63 5.87 15.76
C MET A 390 10.92 6.16 14.30
N ILE A 391 10.27 7.16 13.69
CA ILE A 391 10.58 7.57 12.31
C ILE A 391 12.01 8.07 12.22
N LEU A 392 12.44 8.86 13.20
CA LEU A 392 13.81 9.37 13.23
C LEU A 392 14.83 8.25 13.41
N LEU A 393 14.60 7.34 14.36
CA LEU A 393 15.45 6.18 14.57
C LEU A 393 15.53 5.30 13.31
N ALA A 394 14.40 5.02 12.69
CA ALA A 394 14.34 4.18 11.49
C ALA A 394 14.96 4.86 10.27
N GLY A 395 14.74 6.16 10.09
CA GLY A 395 15.23 6.91 8.93
C GLY A 395 16.72 7.22 9.03
N LEU A 396 17.20 7.74 10.16
CA LEU A 396 18.62 8.04 10.38
C LEU A 396 19.50 6.79 10.31
N SER A 397 18.94 5.63 10.69
CA SER A 397 19.67 4.36 10.60
C SER A 397 19.69 3.73 9.20
N ASN A 398 18.89 4.24 8.26
CA ASN A 398 18.93 3.81 6.85
C ASN A 398 19.86 4.65 5.98
N LEU A 399 20.26 5.83 6.45
CA LEU A 399 21.13 6.72 5.69
C LEU A 399 22.47 6.02 5.40
N SER A 400 22.77 5.85 4.11
CA SER A 400 24.00 5.24 3.59
C SER A 400 25.28 5.97 4.02
N LYS A 401 25.13 7.19 4.55
CA LYS A 401 26.17 8.14 4.96
C LYS A 401 26.40 8.11 6.49
N ILE A 402 26.58 6.91 7.05
CA ILE A 402 26.71 6.65 8.50
C ILE A 402 27.70 7.62 9.20
N SER A 403 28.79 8.02 8.53
CA SER A 403 29.78 8.96 9.08
C SER A 403 29.20 10.34 9.43
N GLU A 404 28.18 10.80 8.70
CA GLU A 404 27.57 12.12 8.86
C GLU A 404 26.51 12.14 9.98
N ILE A 405 26.06 10.97 10.44
CA ILE A 405 25.05 10.81 11.50
C ILE A 405 25.68 10.64 12.89
N MET A 406 26.99 10.43 12.97
CA MET A 406 27.70 10.28 14.23
C MET A 406 27.51 11.48 15.17
N GLN A 407 27.22 12.67 14.65
CA GLN A 407 26.91 13.85 15.45
C GLN A 407 25.61 13.73 16.27
N TYR A 408 24.67 12.87 15.85
CA TYR A 408 23.40 12.66 16.55
C TYR A 408 23.44 11.49 17.55
N LYS A 409 24.58 10.81 17.68
CA LYS A 409 24.72 9.55 18.42
C LYS A 409 24.23 9.63 19.87
N GLU A 410 24.63 10.66 20.61
CA GLU A 410 24.28 10.80 22.04
C GLU A 410 22.76 10.95 22.25
N SER A 411 22.11 11.77 21.44
CA SER A 411 20.66 11.93 21.56
C SER A 411 19.90 10.75 20.98
N LEU A 412 20.38 10.09 19.92
CA LEU A 412 19.79 8.82 19.46
C LEU A 412 19.82 7.78 20.58
N LEU A 413 20.93 7.71 21.32
CA LEU A 413 21.05 6.85 22.49
C LEU A 413 20.04 7.23 23.58
N PHE A 414 19.85 8.52 23.84
CA PHE A 414 18.85 8.99 24.78
C PHE A 414 17.41 8.65 24.35
N CYS A 415 17.07 8.89 23.08
CA CYS A 415 15.78 8.51 22.48
C CYS A 415 15.53 7.01 22.64
N CYS A 416 16.55 6.20 22.37
CA CYS A 416 16.45 4.77 22.50
C CYS A 416 16.20 4.34 23.94
N LYS A 417 16.85 4.98 24.93
CA LYS A 417 16.63 4.69 26.36
C LYS A 417 15.19 4.99 26.77
N GLU A 418 14.64 6.11 26.35
CA GLU A 418 13.22 6.45 26.59
C GLU A 418 12.27 5.44 25.92
N MET A 419 12.62 4.96 24.72
CA MET A 419 11.87 3.92 24.02
C MET A 419 11.98 2.52 24.68
N LEU A 420 12.92 2.30 25.61
CA LEU A 420 13.00 1.04 26.39
C LEU A 420 11.81 0.91 27.37
N GLU A 421 11.25 2.02 27.84
CA GLU A 421 10.20 2.03 28.88
C GLU A 421 8.79 1.74 28.32
N VAL A 422 8.70 1.37 27.04
CA VAL A 422 7.44 1.18 26.32
C VAL A 422 6.71 -0.09 26.76
N SER A 423 5.49 0.10 27.29
CA SER A 423 4.62 -1.00 27.74
C SER A 423 3.76 -1.62 26.64
N ASP A 424 3.47 -0.90 25.54
CA ASP A 424 2.73 -1.44 24.40
C ASP A 424 3.63 -2.37 23.58
N TRP A 425 3.18 -3.61 23.45
CA TRP A 425 3.91 -4.66 22.74
C TRP A 425 4.09 -4.38 21.24
N ARG A 426 3.18 -3.63 20.60
CA ARG A 426 3.29 -3.26 19.19
C ARG A 426 4.43 -2.28 18.98
N GLU A 427 4.50 -1.27 19.83
CA GLU A 427 5.54 -0.27 19.82
C GLU A 427 6.89 -0.89 20.20
N LYS A 428 6.93 -1.74 21.24
CA LYS A 428 8.11 -2.53 21.60
C LYS A 428 8.60 -3.41 20.44
N SER A 429 7.69 -4.12 19.78
CA SER A 429 8.04 -4.95 18.60
C SER A 429 8.58 -4.11 17.45
N ARG A 430 8.00 -2.95 17.17
CA ARG A 430 8.47 -2.03 16.12
C ARG A 430 9.84 -1.47 16.48
N PHE A 431 10.08 -1.12 17.74
CA PHE A 431 11.38 -0.63 18.19
C PHE A 431 12.47 -1.69 18.07
N LEU A 432 12.18 -2.95 18.48
CA LEU A 432 13.10 -4.07 18.30
C LEU A 432 13.52 -4.25 16.83
N GLN A 433 12.63 -4.01 15.86
CA GLN A 433 12.96 -4.15 14.42
C GLN A 433 14.12 -3.26 13.96
N GLU A 434 14.33 -2.11 14.60
CA GLU A 434 15.38 -1.15 14.23
C GLU A 434 16.74 -1.47 14.88
N PHE A 435 16.79 -2.40 15.85
CA PHE A 435 18.01 -2.73 16.61
C PHE A 435 19.20 -3.12 15.72
N PRO A 436 19.06 -3.92 14.65
CA PRO A 436 20.18 -4.24 13.78
C PRO A 436 20.80 -3.01 13.10
N LYS A 437 20.00 -1.99 12.80
CA LYS A 437 20.49 -0.77 12.16
C LYS A 437 21.14 0.15 13.20
N ILE A 438 20.52 0.29 14.38
CA ILE A 438 21.09 1.00 15.53
C ILE A 438 22.45 0.41 15.92
N ALA A 439 22.55 -0.92 15.95
CA ALA A 439 23.79 -1.67 16.17
C ALA A 439 24.89 -1.34 15.15
N GLY A 440 24.53 -1.11 13.89
CA GLY A 440 25.47 -0.67 12.85
C GLY A 440 26.06 0.71 13.11
N ILE A 441 25.31 1.63 13.71
CA ILE A 441 25.75 2.99 14.03
C ILE A 441 26.57 3.02 15.32
N MET A 442 26.06 2.39 16.39
CA MET A 442 26.66 2.46 17.73
C MET A 442 27.90 1.57 17.86
N GLY A 443 27.96 0.49 17.10
CA GLY A 443 28.96 -0.55 17.25
C GLY A 443 28.60 -1.58 18.32
N LYS A 444 29.38 -2.67 18.34
CA LYS A 444 29.09 -3.89 19.10
C LYS A 444 29.00 -3.68 20.61
N ASP A 445 30.00 -3.06 21.20
CA ASP A 445 30.14 -3.01 22.65
C ASP A 445 29.10 -2.08 23.28
N GLU A 446 28.97 -0.86 22.75
CA GLU A 446 28.00 0.13 23.25
C GLU A 446 26.55 -0.32 23.05
N PHE A 447 26.22 -0.94 21.90
CA PHE A 447 24.90 -1.53 21.70
C PHE A 447 24.62 -2.62 22.75
N THR A 448 25.61 -3.47 23.01
CA THR A 448 25.48 -4.56 23.97
C THR A 448 25.25 -4.00 25.38
N ASP A 449 25.98 -2.97 25.79
CA ASP A 449 25.85 -2.38 27.12
C ASP A 449 24.46 -1.74 27.36
N VAL A 450 23.84 -1.21 26.32
CA VAL A 450 22.57 -0.46 26.43
C VAL A 450 21.34 -1.34 26.22
N PHE A 451 21.37 -2.24 25.22
CA PHE A 451 20.15 -2.92 24.74
C PHE A 451 20.06 -4.41 25.08
N LEU A 452 21.14 -5.00 25.59
CA LEU A 452 21.17 -6.44 25.84
C LEU A 452 20.08 -6.88 26.83
N ASP A 453 19.84 -6.10 27.89
CA ASP A 453 18.86 -6.48 28.91
C ASP A 453 17.42 -6.40 28.37
N LEU A 454 17.08 -5.39 27.56
CA LEU A 454 15.79 -5.37 26.87
C LEU A 454 15.64 -6.54 25.90
N LEU A 455 16.69 -6.93 25.17
CA LEU A 455 16.65 -8.12 24.31
C LEU A 455 16.38 -9.39 25.11
N LYS A 456 17.04 -9.56 26.26
CA LYS A 456 16.81 -10.67 27.18
C LYS A 456 15.36 -10.68 27.69
N GLU A 457 14.86 -9.56 28.19
CA GLU A 457 13.47 -9.43 28.63
C GLU A 457 12.47 -9.72 27.50
N SER A 458 12.78 -9.29 26.28
CA SER A 458 11.93 -9.51 25.11
C SER A 458 11.85 -10.98 24.67
N LEU A 459 12.87 -11.79 24.95
CA LEU A 459 12.82 -13.25 24.76
C LEU A 459 11.88 -13.92 25.78
N SER A 460 11.68 -13.31 26.94
CA SER A 460 10.78 -13.78 28.01
C SER A 460 9.42 -13.07 28.01
N ASP A 461 9.13 -12.29 26.97
CA ASP A 461 7.93 -11.45 26.92
C ASP A 461 6.66 -12.32 26.95
N ARG A 462 5.59 -11.85 27.59
CA ARG A 462 4.30 -12.56 27.62
C ARG A 462 3.69 -12.71 26.22
N ILE A 463 3.97 -11.79 25.29
CA ILE A 463 3.41 -11.77 23.94
C ILE A 463 4.33 -12.48 22.95
N TYR A 464 3.77 -13.47 22.25
CA TYR A 464 4.52 -14.32 21.30
C TYR A 464 5.19 -13.53 20.18
N ILE A 465 4.52 -12.51 19.62
CA ILE A 465 5.06 -11.70 18.51
C ILE A 465 6.34 -10.96 18.94
N VAL A 466 6.38 -10.43 20.17
CA VAL A 466 7.58 -9.76 20.71
C VAL A 466 8.73 -10.76 20.84
N ARG A 467 8.48 -11.97 21.35
CA ARG A 467 9.51 -13.02 21.44
C ARG A 467 10.07 -13.41 20.08
N GLN A 468 9.21 -13.58 19.06
CA GLN A 468 9.64 -13.88 17.69
C GLN A 468 10.47 -12.73 17.10
N GLN A 469 10.07 -11.49 17.34
CA GLN A 469 10.81 -10.32 16.89
C GLN A 469 12.20 -10.25 17.55
N ALA A 470 12.31 -10.51 18.86
CA ALA A 470 13.58 -10.57 19.56
C ALA A 470 14.51 -11.64 18.97
N ILE A 471 13.99 -12.84 18.65
CA ILE A 471 14.77 -13.89 17.98
C ILE A 471 15.28 -13.42 16.60
N ALA A 472 14.41 -12.82 15.79
CA ALA A 472 14.79 -12.33 14.46
C ALA A 472 15.87 -11.25 14.54
N VAL A 473 15.80 -10.38 15.55
CA VAL A 473 16.79 -9.33 15.82
C VAL A 473 18.12 -9.94 16.24
N ILE A 474 18.13 -10.89 17.18
CA ILE A 474 19.37 -11.58 17.60
C ILE A 474 20.03 -12.26 16.40
N ASN A 475 19.24 -12.87 15.50
CA ASN A 475 19.79 -13.48 14.29
C ASN A 475 20.51 -12.45 13.39
N LYS A 476 19.89 -11.29 13.17
CA LYS A 476 20.51 -10.20 12.39
C LYS A 476 21.73 -9.61 13.10
N LEU A 477 21.66 -9.37 14.41
CA LEU A 477 22.79 -8.90 15.21
C LEU A 477 23.95 -9.90 15.19
N THR A 478 23.67 -11.20 15.21
CA THR A 478 24.70 -12.24 15.09
C THR A 478 25.37 -12.22 13.70
N SER A 479 24.63 -11.86 12.65
CA SER A 479 25.23 -11.62 11.32
C SER A 479 26.13 -10.38 11.30
N ILE A 480 25.81 -9.34 12.08
CA ILE A 480 26.58 -8.07 12.14
C ILE A 480 27.80 -8.20 13.06
N PHE A 481 27.61 -8.64 14.31
CA PHE A 481 28.64 -8.72 15.35
C PHE A 481 29.41 -10.04 15.37
N GLY A 482 28.96 -11.03 14.58
CA GLY A 482 29.55 -12.36 14.47
C GLY A 482 29.01 -13.37 15.49
N ALA A 483 29.20 -14.65 15.18
CA ALA A 483 28.77 -15.78 16.02
C ALA A 483 29.41 -15.79 17.41
N GLU A 484 30.66 -15.33 17.53
CA GLU A 484 31.35 -15.21 18.81
C GLU A 484 30.63 -14.30 19.80
N TRP A 485 30.05 -13.19 19.33
CA TRP A 485 29.23 -12.31 20.17
C TRP A 485 28.04 -13.07 20.76
N PHE A 486 27.30 -13.80 19.93
CA PHE A 486 26.16 -14.59 20.39
C PHE A 486 26.57 -15.64 21.43
N LEU A 487 27.63 -16.40 21.15
CA LEU A 487 28.10 -17.49 22.02
C LEU A 487 28.73 -16.99 23.34
N LYS A 488 29.23 -15.76 23.40
CA LYS A 488 29.76 -15.17 24.64
C LYS A 488 28.72 -14.41 25.44
N THR A 489 27.77 -13.76 24.77
CA THR A 489 26.89 -12.77 25.39
C THR A 489 25.47 -13.26 25.58
N VAL A 490 24.89 -13.92 24.58
CA VAL A 490 23.44 -14.23 24.55
C VAL A 490 23.16 -15.67 24.97
N ILE A 491 24.03 -16.62 24.59
CA ILE A 491 23.72 -18.05 24.75
C ILE A 491 23.49 -18.47 26.20
N PHE A 492 24.23 -17.88 27.16
CA PHE A 492 24.08 -18.19 28.58
C PHE A 492 22.69 -17.85 29.11
N TYR A 493 22.07 -16.80 28.57
CA TYR A 493 20.70 -16.45 28.92
C TYR A 493 19.71 -17.50 28.42
N LEU A 494 19.92 -18.05 27.22
CA LEU A 494 19.07 -19.11 26.69
C LEU A 494 19.14 -20.39 27.54
N TYR A 495 20.30 -20.69 28.13
CA TYR A 495 20.43 -21.84 29.02
C TYR A 495 19.54 -21.76 30.26
N ALA A 496 19.32 -20.55 30.78
CA ALA A 496 18.45 -20.34 31.94
C ALA A 496 17.00 -20.78 31.67
N PHE A 497 16.54 -20.72 30.41
CA PHE A 497 15.18 -21.11 30.05
C PHE A 497 14.88 -22.58 30.28
N LYS A 498 15.85 -23.49 30.25
CA LYS A 498 15.57 -24.93 30.47
C LYS A 498 14.86 -25.19 31.80
N SER A 499 15.18 -24.43 32.83
CA SER A 499 14.60 -24.58 34.17
C SER A 499 13.32 -23.76 34.37
N ASP A 500 12.90 -22.98 33.37
CA ASP A 500 11.70 -22.15 33.44
C ASP A 500 10.44 -23.03 33.47
N GLN A 501 9.49 -22.71 34.36
CA GLN A 501 8.22 -23.43 34.44
C GLN A 501 7.37 -23.22 33.18
N ASN A 502 7.45 -22.03 32.57
CA ASN A 502 6.72 -21.69 31.37
C ASN A 502 7.36 -22.35 30.14
N TYR A 503 6.70 -23.37 29.61
CA TYR A 503 7.18 -24.08 28.43
C TYR A 503 7.34 -23.16 27.20
N LEU A 504 6.59 -22.06 27.12
CA LEU A 504 6.72 -21.10 26.02
C LEU A 504 8.08 -20.40 26.02
N HIS A 505 8.68 -20.14 27.19
CA HIS A 505 10.03 -19.57 27.27
C HIS A 505 11.08 -20.60 26.87
N ARG A 506 10.90 -21.85 27.32
CA ARG A 506 11.74 -22.99 26.88
C ARG A 506 11.70 -23.14 25.36
N GLN A 507 10.51 -23.02 24.77
CA GLN A 507 10.31 -23.05 23.33
C GLN A 507 11.03 -21.90 22.62
N THR A 508 10.97 -20.67 23.16
CA THR A 508 11.70 -19.51 22.61
C THR A 508 13.20 -19.77 22.50
N SER A 509 13.80 -20.40 23.53
CA SER A 509 15.23 -20.73 23.53
C SER A 509 15.62 -21.61 22.35
N LEU A 510 14.80 -22.62 22.04
CA LEU A 510 15.05 -23.57 20.97
C LEU A 510 14.79 -22.95 19.59
N PHE A 511 13.75 -22.13 19.45
CA PHE A 511 13.51 -21.37 18.22
C PHE A 511 14.65 -20.41 17.90
N CYS A 512 15.21 -19.75 18.92
CA CYS A 512 16.37 -18.89 18.76
C CYS A 512 17.54 -19.64 18.12
N LEU A 513 17.94 -20.77 18.70
CA LEU A 513 19.00 -21.63 18.16
C LEU A 513 18.65 -22.16 16.76
N GLN A 514 17.40 -22.54 16.54
CA GLN A 514 16.96 -23.04 15.24
C GLN A 514 17.09 -22.00 14.11
N ILE A 515 16.78 -20.73 14.39
CA ILE A 515 16.91 -19.63 13.41
C ILE A 515 18.38 -19.26 13.19
N LEU A 516 19.19 -19.24 14.26
CA LEU A 516 20.61 -18.92 14.22
C LEU A 516 21.48 -20.00 13.56
N SER A 517 20.97 -21.22 13.43
CA SER A 517 21.71 -22.38 12.88
C SER A 517 22.53 -22.05 11.64
N THR A 518 21.97 -21.40 10.62
CA THR A 518 22.69 -21.04 9.39
C THR A 518 23.91 -20.15 9.67
N ASN A 519 23.74 -19.11 10.49
CA ASN A 519 24.82 -18.17 10.83
C ASN A 519 25.91 -18.85 11.64
N LEU A 520 25.52 -19.64 12.65
CA LEU A 520 26.46 -20.38 13.49
C LEU A 520 27.19 -21.46 12.71
N ILE A 521 26.51 -22.16 11.78
CA ILE A 521 27.12 -23.20 10.96
C ILE A 521 28.13 -22.63 9.97
N LYS A 522 27.76 -21.55 9.28
CA LYS A 522 28.65 -20.85 8.36
C LYS A 522 29.93 -20.42 9.09
N HIS A 523 29.80 -19.84 10.29
CA HIS A 523 30.95 -19.42 11.07
C HIS A 523 31.83 -20.61 11.50
N PHE A 524 31.21 -21.70 11.98
CA PHE A 524 31.95 -22.90 12.40
C PHE A 524 32.76 -23.52 11.25
N ASN A 525 32.20 -23.55 10.03
CA ASN A 525 32.86 -24.14 8.87
C ASN A 525 33.97 -23.25 8.27
N GLN A 526 33.91 -21.93 8.45
CA GLN A 526 34.86 -20.98 7.83
C GLN A 526 36.18 -20.86 8.59
N TYR A 527 36.22 -21.14 9.90
CA TYR A 527 37.42 -21.02 10.72
C TYR A 527 38.13 -22.37 10.89
N SER A 528 39.03 -22.69 9.97
CA SER A 528 40.00 -23.79 10.11
C SER A 528 41.03 -23.43 11.21
N GLY A 529 40.74 -23.79 12.46
CA GLY A 529 41.63 -23.57 13.61
C GLY A 529 40.96 -22.84 14.77
N MET A 530 39.81 -23.33 15.24
CA MET A 530 38.98 -22.65 16.24
C MET A 530 39.75 -22.30 17.53
N ASN A 531 39.42 -21.13 18.08
CA ASN A 531 39.63 -20.81 19.49
C ASN A 531 38.94 -21.89 20.34
N GLN A 532 39.70 -22.59 21.20
CA GLN A 532 39.19 -23.71 22.01
C GLN A 532 37.96 -23.32 22.86
N ASP A 533 37.84 -22.05 23.25
CA ASP A 533 36.71 -21.57 24.03
C ASP A 533 35.41 -21.55 23.21
N LEU A 534 35.47 -21.24 21.92
CA LEU A 534 34.30 -21.27 21.03
C LEU A 534 33.82 -22.69 20.76
N VAL A 535 34.74 -23.64 20.63
CA VAL A 535 34.40 -25.07 20.50
C VAL A 535 33.65 -25.53 21.75
N LYS A 536 34.16 -25.21 22.94
CA LYS A 536 33.51 -25.57 24.21
C LYS A 536 32.12 -24.94 24.34
N GLN A 537 31.95 -23.68 23.92
CA GLN A 537 30.63 -23.03 23.94
C GLN A 537 29.65 -23.72 22.99
N PHE A 538 30.12 -24.14 21.81
CA PHE A 538 29.31 -24.89 20.85
C PHE A 538 28.95 -26.29 21.38
N GLU A 539 29.89 -27.00 22.00
CA GLU A 539 29.62 -28.29 22.66
C GLU A 539 28.58 -28.13 23.78
N GLY A 540 28.71 -27.09 24.60
CA GLY A 540 27.71 -26.76 25.62
C GLY A 540 26.32 -26.48 25.03
N MET A 541 26.25 -25.87 23.84
CA MET A 541 24.99 -25.65 23.12
C MET A 541 24.36 -26.98 22.70
N ILE A 542 25.17 -27.91 22.19
CA ILE A 542 24.70 -29.24 21.81
C ILE A 542 24.25 -30.02 23.04
N ASP A 543 24.99 -29.96 24.14
CA ASP A 543 24.60 -30.59 25.41
C ASP A 543 23.27 -30.02 25.91
N PHE A 544 23.06 -28.71 25.85
CA PHE A 544 21.77 -28.08 26.17
C PHE A 544 20.62 -28.64 25.30
N LEU A 545 20.82 -28.81 23.99
CA LEU A 545 19.80 -29.38 23.10
C LEU A 545 19.51 -30.85 23.42
N ILE A 546 20.56 -31.64 23.71
CA ILE A 546 20.46 -33.05 24.16
C ILE A 546 19.61 -33.15 25.42
N GLU A 547 19.83 -32.25 26.38
CA GLU A 547 19.08 -32.23 27.62
C GLU A 547 17.60 -31.88 27.41
N ASN A 548 17.30 -30.93 26.53
CA ASN A 548 15.92 -30.56 26.17
C ASN A 548 15.17 -31.67 25.41
N CYS A 549 15.87 -32.67 24.86
CA CYS A 549 15.23 -33.88 24.32
C CYS A 549 14.55 -34.76 25.40
N GLN A 550 14.70 -34.43 26.69
CA GLN A 550 14.03 -35.09 27.82
C GLN A 550 13.02 -34.17 28.52
N ASP A 551 12.65 -33.05 27.90
CA ASP A 551 11.63 -32.17 28.47
C ASP A 551 10.31 -32.92 28.69
N LYS A 552 9.59 -32.55 29.75
CA LYS A 552 8.28 -33.13 30.08
C LYS A 552 7.25 -32.86 28.96
N VAL A 553 7.40 -31.77 28.23
CA VAL A 553 6.48 -31.33 27.17
C VAL A 553 6.91 -31.91 25.81
N PRO A 554 6.06 -32.70 25.11
CA PRO A 554 6.38 -33.29 23.80
C PRO A 554 6.84 -32.27 22.75
N ASN A 555 6.18 -31.11 22.68
CA ASN A 555 6.53 -30.05 21.72
C ASN A 555 7.97 -29.54 21.90
N ILE A 556 8.47 -29.47 23.15
CA ILE A 556 9.85 -29.05 23.43
C ILE A 556 10.83 -30.14 22.98
N ARG A 557 10.51 -31.42 23.25
CA ARG A 557 11.33 -32.54 22.76
C ARG A 557 11.40 -32.56 21.24
N PHE A 558 10.26 -32.42 20.58
CA PHE A 558 10.16 -32.35 19.12
C PHE A 558 11.05 -31.24 18.56
N LEU A 559 10.92 -30.03 19.10
CA LEU A 559 11.66 -28.86 18.66
C LEU A 559 13.16 -29.01 18.93
N ALA A 560 13.57 -29.58 20.07
CA ALA A 560 14.98 -29.84 20.37
C ALA A 560 15.61 -30.79 19.35
N ILE A 561 14.87 -31.85 18.94
CA ILE A 561 15.31 -32.81 17.92
C ILE A 561 15.39 -32.14 16.53
N GLN A 562 14.41 -31.32 16.16
CA GLN A 562 14.45 -30.57 14.91
C GLN A 562 15.63 -29.58 14.88
N THR A 563 15.92 -28.93 16.00
CA THR A 563 17.08 -28.03 16.12
C THR A 563 18.39 -28.80 16.01
N LEU A 564 18.53 -29.96 16.68
CA LEU A 564 19.69 -30.84 16.50
C LEU A 564 19.90 -31.28 15.05
N ASP A 565 18.81 -31.56 14.30
CA ASP A 565 18.91 -31.93 12.88
C ASP A 565 19.49 -30.79 12.04
N LYS A 566 19.21 -29.52 12.36
CA LYS A 566 19.85 -28.39 11.67
C LYS A 566 21.36 -28.35 11.85
N TYR A 567 21.88 -28.80 13.00
CA TYR A 567 23.32 -28.81 13.30
C TYR A 567 24.03 -30.12 12.92
N LYS A 568 23.35 -31.06 12.24
CA LYS A 568 23.88 -32.39 11.96
C LYS A 568 25.22 -32.41 11.21
N SER A 569 25.47 -31.44 10.32
CA SER A 569 26.75 -31.36 9.60
C SER A 569 27.92 -31.13 10.57
N ILE A 570 27.76 -30.21 11.53
CA ILE A 570 28.80 -29.95 12.53
C ILE A 570 28.92 -31.12 13.50
N ILE A 571 27.82 -31.73 13.90
CA ILE A 571 27.85 -32.90 14.79
C ILE A 571 28.62 -34.05 14.13
N LEU A 572 28.51 -34.21 12.81
CA LEU A 572 29.30 -35.17 12.04
C LEU A 572 30.78 -34.80 11.94
N ASP A 573 31.05 -33.53 11.64
CA ASP A 573 32.38 -33.02 11.32
C ASP A 573 33.17 -32.53 12.53
N SER A 574 32.57 -32.55 13.73
CA SER A 574 33.17 -32.05 14.98
C SER A 574 34.59 -32.60 15.08
N PRO A 575 35.63 -31.77 14.93
CA PRO A 575 36.99 -32.25 15.05
C PRO A 575 37.11 -32.70 16.50
N GLY A 576 37.18 -34.02 16.70
CA GLY A 576 37.72 -34.53 17.95
C GLY A 576 39.02 -33.78 18.16
N ILE A 577 39.14 -33.11 19.31
CA ILE A 577 40.42 -32.61 19.80
C ILE A 577 41.39 -33.76 19.54
N VAL A 578 42.28 -33.60 18.55
CA VAL A 578 43.43 -34.47 18.42
C VAL A 578 44.24 -34.12 19.64
N THR A 579 43.98 -34.84 20.74
CA THR A 579 44.86 -34.86 21.88
C THR A 579 46.19 -35.31 21.32
N ASN A 580 47.15 -34.38 21.30
CA ASN A 580 48.55 -34.64 21.04
C ASN A 580 49.00 -35.81 21.91
N THR A 581 48.89 -37.03 21.37
CA THR A 581 49.58 -38.21 21.86
C THR A 581 49.95 -39.00 20.62
N HIS A 582 51.25 -39.02 20.34
CA HIS A 582 51.84 -39.87 19.32
C HIS A 582 51.42 -41.32 19.55
N SER A 583 50.57 -41.88 18.68
CA SER A 583 50.62 -43.30 18.31
C SER A 583 49.65 -43.64 17.17
N ILE A 584 50.24 -43.96 16.01
CA ILE A 584 49.85 -44.92 14.96
C ILE A 584 48.44 -44.79 14.33
N PRO A 585 48.33 -44.64 13.00
CA PRO A 585 47.05 -44.60 12.29
C PRO A 585 46.47 -46.01 12.18
N SER A 586 45.39 -46.27 12.91
CA SER A 586 44.48 -47.39 12.63
C SER A 586 43.19 -46.87 12.03
N SER A 587 42.71 -47.57 11.01
CA SER A 587 41.57 -47.23 10.16
C SER A 587 40.24 -47.26 10.92
N THR A 588 39.93 -46.18 11.63
CA THR A 588 38.58 -45.84 12.09
C THR A 588 38.55 -44.33 12.24
N HIS A 589 37.65 -43.62 11.55
CA HIS A 589 37.37 -42.22 11.88
C HIS A 589 37.05 -42.15 13.38
N PRO A 590 37.85 -41.44 14.21
CA PRO A 590 37.52 -41.28 15.61
C PRO A 590 36.16 -40.59 15.71
N GLN A 591 35.18 -41.26 16.33
CA GLN A 591 33.86 -40.68 16.55
C GLN A 591 34.02 -39.50 17.52
N SER A 592 33.53 -38.31 17.16
CA SER A 592 33.48 -37.21 18.11
C SER A 592 32.64 -37.58 19.33
N ASP A 593 33.10 -37.23 20.55
CA ASP A 593 32.37 -37.48 21.80
C ASP A 593 30.94 -36.91 21.72
N THR A 594 30.81 -35.72 21.13
CA THR A 594 29.55 -35.04 20.84
C THR A 594 28.59 -35.88 19.98
N ARG A 595 29.05 -36.47 18.87
CA ARG A 595 28.20 -37.35 18.03
C ARG A 595 27.69 -38.56 18.80
N THR A 596 28.53 -39.13 19.66
CA THR A 596 28.17 -40.29 20.47
C THR A 596 27.12 -39.93 21.52
N LYS A 597 27.29 -38.79 22.20
CA LYS A 597 26.31 -38.24 23.15
C LYS A 597 24.95 -38.02 22.50
N VAL A 598 24.91 -37.36 21.33
CA VAL A 598 23.67 -37.12 20.56
C VAL A 598 22.99 -38.44 20.18
N LEU A 599 23.72 -39.40 19.61
CA LEU A 599 23.17 -40.71 19.21
C LEU A 599 22.64 -41.52 20.39
N ARG A 600 23.32 -41.46 21.54
CA ARG A 600 22.86 -42.11 22.78
C ARG A 600 21.55 -41.49 23.24
N GLN A 601 21.48 -40.17 23.27
CA GLN A 601 20.33 -39.45 23.77
C GLN A 601 19.09 -39.65 22.91
N ILE A 602 19.23 -39.50 21.59
CA ILE A 602 18.12 -39.68 20.65
C ILE A 602 17.53 -41.09 20.76
N ARG A 603 18.37 -42.12 21.02
CA ARG A 603 17.88 -43.49 21.28
C ARG A 603 17.11 -43.60 22.60
N LEU A 604 17.52 -42.89 23.64
CA LEU A 604 16.81 -42.87 24.92
C LEU A 604 15.44 -42.19 24.74
N THR A 605 15.42 -40.99 24.14
CA THR A 605 14.18 -40.28 23.82
C THR A 605 13.25 -41.13 22.95
N PHE A 606 13.76 -41.81 21.92
CA PHE A 606 12.94 -42.69 21.07
C PHE A 606 12.22 -43.81 21.84
N LYS A 607 12.89 -44.37 22.85
CA LYS A 607 12.34 -45.45 23.68
C LYS A 607 11.26 -44.97 24.64
N SER A 608 11.40 -43.75 25.17
CA SER A 608 10.44 -43.16 26.11
C SER A 608 9.32 -42.38 25.43
N GLU A 609 9.45 -42.07 24.14
CA GLU A 609 8.50 -41.23 23.41
C GLU A 609 7.22 -41.97 23.02
N SER A 610 6.08 -41.33 23.13
CA SER A 610 4.78 -41.83 22.66
C SER A 610 4.35 -41.16 21.35
N ASP A 611 4.79 -39.93 21.10
CA ASP A 611 4.43 -39.12 19.94
C ASP A 611 5.05 -39.65 18.62
N SER A 612 4.22 -39.83 17.59
CA SER A 612 4.62 -40.38 16.30
C SER A 612 5.49 -39.43 15.46
N GLU A 613 5.27 -38.12 15.57
CA GLU A 613 6.03 -37.11 14.83
C GLU A 613 7.45 -37.01 15.40
N VAL A 614 7.56 -36.97 16.72
CA VAL A 614 8.87 -37.00 17.41
C VAL A 614 9.66 -38.24 17.04
N LYS A 615 9.03 -39.42 17.05
CA LYS A 615 9.67 -40.68 16.62
C LYS A 615 10.16 -40.64 15.19
N THR A 616 9.43 -39.97 14.29
CA THR A 616 9.80 -39.86 12.87
C THR A 616 11.01 -38.94 12.70
N SER A 617 11.02 -37.78 13.35
CA SER A 617 12.16 -36.86 13.37
C SER A 617 13.42 -37.51 13.95
N ILE A 618 13.28 -38.27 15.04
CA ILE A 618 14.37 -39.04 15.63
C ILE A 618 14.94 -40.04 14.62
N LYS A 619 14.10 -40.83 13.95
CA LYS A 619 14.56 -41.83 12.97
C LYS A 619 15.37 -41.18 11.85
N SER A 620 14.90 -40.04 11.34
CA SER A 620 15.61 -39.27 10.31
C SER A 620 17.01 -38.86 10.79
N LEU A 621 17.10 -38.16 11.93
CA LEU A 621 18.37 -37.70 12.48
C LEU A 621 19.30 -38.86 12.84
N HIS A 622 18.76 -39.94 13.41
CA HIS A 622 19.49 -41.16 13.74
C HIS A 622 20.10 -41.83 12.51
N SER A 623 19.36 -41.89 11.40
CA SER A 623 19.83 -42.51 10.15
C SER A 623 21.03 -41.76 9.56
N PHE A 624 21.00 -40.42 9.63
CA PHE A 624 22.03 -39.55 9.09
C PHE A 624 23.30 -39.55 9.96
N LEU A 625 23.16 -39.52 11.29
CA LEU A 625 24.29 -39.51 12.21
C LEU A 625 24.97 -40.87 12.39
N LYS A 626 24.38 -41.96 11.89
CA LYS A 626 24.99 -43.30 12.00
C LYS A 626 26.14 -43.45 10.99
N PRO A 627 27.31 -43.99 11.38
CA PRO A 627 28.37 -44.26 10.42
C PRO A 627 27.87 -45.23 9.32
N PRO A 628 28.32 -45.07 8.07
CA PRO A 628 27.97 -45.99 7.00
C PRO A 628 28.33 -47.41 7.41
N LYS A 629 27.39 -48.35 7.25
CA LYS A 629 27.70 -49.77 7.41
C LYS A 629 28.60 -50.15 6.24
N PHE A 630 29.91 -50.18 6.45
CA PHE A 630 30.79 -50.90 5.54
C PHE A 630 30.39 -52.38 5.62
N SER A 631 29.88 -52.92 4.51
CA SER A 631 29.80 -54.37 4.32
C SER A 631 31.21 -54.91 4.53
N LYS A 632 31.36 -55.82 5.49
CA LYS A 632 32.62 -56.48 5.82
C LYS A 632 33.26 -57.13 4.61
#